data_AF-A0A1G2Y520-F1
#
_entry.id   AF-A0A1G2Y520-F1
#
_cell.length_a   1.000
_cell.length_b   1.000
_cell.length_c   1.000
_cell.angle_alpha   90.00
_cell.angle_beta   90.00
_cell.angle_gamma   90.00
#
_symmetry.space_group_name_H-M   'P 1'
#
loop_
_entity.id
_entity.type
_entity.pdbx_description
1 polymer ?
#
loop_
_entity_poly.entity_id
_entity_poly.type
_entity_poly.pdbx_seq_one_letter_code
_entity_poly.pdbx_strand_id
1 'polypeptide(L)'
;MKIVTIFAAFLLSQAICLADVNEPNTNNFANQSFRRGNFRSESATINWHDGIQHMVVSPRVVRDNNSIWIFPLKCKSDQVKFNLTGDTLRLSGMDPREIAQNKLKSVNYALIATQLWTLPICYFNMEKSTGNFSGQMSSPVDSNGVRIELFQADSVQTLAQQLESKGRIVPLSELEPYAAYLNSDYSLLTVWREGNEPNMMGLTRGNEPNSTRSSNYRSFRRRPSIYVEFPSDAPYYVLPQKPGRQGRVSLTIAGFWQIANRPQAADFRCNQFVVPDDNIPAFFASSQPLKNIPITTISLGNHAGPVTDLSFVPGRLENMACVDGVANMSPLALVPLGIISLALISYVSAGVSGLLIYKKWRGFATLGFFNIFTILAVGAAMNYRKTDVTDVIKSNKWKARIFLAVFSVLVALISLAAFAMLTKSF
;
A
#
# COMPACT_ATOMS: atom_id res chain seq x y z
N MET A 1 -28.35 15.45 24.50
CA MET A 1 -28.31 15.37 23.02
C MET A 1 -26.90 15.47 22.44
N LYS A 2 -26.10 16.50 22.73
CA LYS A 2 -24.77 16.71 22.10
C LYS A 2 -23.78 15.52 22.19
N ILE A 3 -23.75 14.80 23.32
CA ILE A 3 -22.87 13.61 23.49
C ILE A 3 -23.32 12.44 22.60
N VAL A 4 -24.62 12.24 22.42
CA VAL A 4 -25.18 11.19 21.56
C VAL A 4 -24.85 11.48 20.08
N THR A 5 -24.87 12.75 19.68
CA THR A 5 -24.50 13.17 18.32
C THR A 5 -23.01 12.98 18.04
N ILE A 6 -22.13 13.35 18.99
CA ILE A 6 -20.68 13.13 18.88
C ILE A 6 -20.38 11.62 18.84
N PHE A 7 -21.11 10.82 19.62
CA PHE A 7 -20.96 9.37 19.63
C PHE A 7 -21.46 8.70 18.36
N ALA A 8 -22.62 9.11 17.85
CA ALA A 8 -23.12 8.65 16.56
C ALA A 8 -22.12 9.02 15.46
N ALA A 9 -21.53 10.22 15.48
CA ALA A 9 -20.48 10.60 14.54
C ALA A 9 -19.20 9.77 14.70
N PHE A 10 -18.80 9.39 15.92
CA PHE A 10 -17.64 8.53 16.16
C PHE A 10 -17.88 7.07 15.75
N LEU A 11 -19.03 6.48 16.12
CA LEU A 11 -19.40 5.14 15.66
C LEU A 11 -19.61 5.11 14.16
N LEU A 12 -20.24 6.13 13.59
CA LEU A 12 -20.39 6.26 12.16
C LEU A 12 -19.01 6.47 11.50
N SER A 13 -18.07 7.20 12.10
CA SER A 13 -16.70 7.31 11.56
C SER A 13 -15.93 6.00 11.67
N GLN A 14 -16.10 5.23 12.76
CA GLN A 14 -15.51 3.90 12.90
C GLN A 14 -16.16 2.92 11.92
N ALA A 15 -17.48 2.96 11.75
CA ALA A 15 -18.22 2.13 10.82
C ALA A 15 -17.93 2.50 9.37
N ILE A 16 -17.78 3.79 9.04
CA ILE A 16 -17.33 4.27 7.72
C ILE A 16 -15.89 3.83 7.50
N CYS A 17 -14.97 4.07 8.44
CA CYS A 17 -13.60 3.57 8.34
C CYS A 17 -13.54 2.05 8.20
N LEU A 18 -14.42 1.29 8.87
CA LEU A 18 -14.48 -0.17 8.77
C LEU A 18 -15.19 -0.64 7.50
N ALA A 19 -16.21 0.07 6.99
CA ALA A 19 -16.94 -0.27 5.77
C ALA A 19 -16.11 0.04 4.52
N ASP A 20 -15.43 1.18 4.50
CA ASP A 20 -14.46 1.59 3.46
C ASP A 20 -13.23 0.67 3.46
N VAL A 21 -12.95 0.01 4.59
CA VAL A 21 -11.90 -1.01 4.75
C VAL A 21 -12.38 -2.44 4.45
N ASN A 22 -13.68 -2.74 4.61
CA ASN A 22 -14.27 -4.06 4.39
C ASN A 22 -14.93 -4.22 3.01
N GLU A 23 -14.63 -3.35 2.05
CA GLU A 23 -14.98 -3.63 0.65
C GLU A 23 -14.57 -5.07 0.31
N PRO A 24 -15.46 -5.91 -0.25
CA PRO A 24 -15.35 -7.38 -0.24
C PRO A 24 -14.15 -7.98 -1.00
N ASN A 25 -13.24 -7.16 -1.50
CA ASN A 25 -11.96 -7.59 -2.03
C ASN A 25 -10.77 -7.43 -1.05
N THR A 26 -10.90 -6.74 0.08
CA THR A 26 -9.77 -6.38 0.97
C THR A 26 -9.11 -7.55 1.72
N ASN A 27 -9.75 -8.71 1.81
CA ASN A 27 -9.15 -9.91 2.43
C ASN A 27 -7.97 -10.48 1.63
N ASN A 28 -7.79 -10.10 0.36
CA ASN A 28 -6.57 -10.37 -0.40
C ASN A 28 -5.43 -9.36 -0.12
N PHE A 29 -5.65 -8.32 0.67
CA PHE A 29 -4.73 -7.18 0.83
C PHE A 29 -3.85 -7.28 2.09
N ALA A 30 -4.30 -7.97 3.16
CA ALA A 30 -3.58 -8.05 4.44
C ALA A 30 -2.26 -8.87 4.40
N ASN A 31 -1.93 -9.51 3.27
CA ASN A 31 -0.65 -10.18 3.01
C ASN A 31 0.07 -9.60 1.77
N GLN A 32 -0.36 -8.45 1.28
CA GLN A 32 0.32 -7.71 0.20
C GLN A 32 1.24 -6.64 0.80
N SER A 33 2.20 -7.05 1.63
CA SER A 33 3.49 -6.34 1.62
C SER A 33 3.88 -6.19 0.14
N PHE A 34 3.96 -4.95 -0.34
CA PHE A 34 4.10 -4.54 -1.74
C PHE A 34 4.52 -5.72 -2.62
N ARG A 35 3.54 -6.42 -3.21
CA ARG A 35 3.84 -7.67 -3.93
C ARG A 35 4.79 -7.28 -5.05
N ARG A 36 6.06 -7.69 -4.87
CA ARG A 36 7.17 -7.59 -5.82
C ARG A 36 6.61 -7.64 -7.24
N GLY A 37 6.87 -6.59 -8.02
CA GLY A 37 6.31 -6.40 -9.36
C GLY A 37 6.22 -7.73 -10.09
N ASN A 38 4.99 -8.18 -10.37
CA ASN A 38 4.79 -9.45 -11.06
C ASN A 38 5.51 -9.33 -12.42
N PHE A 39 6.33 -10.31 -12.79
CA PHE A 39 7.09 -10.33 -14.05
C PHE A 39 6.22 -10.30 -15.33
N ARG A 40 4.91 -10.08 -15.18
CA ARG A 40 3.92 -9.97 -16.24
C ARG A 40 3.33 -8.56 -16.41
N SER A 41 3.63 -7.61 -15.53
CA SER A 41 3.15 -6.23 -15.64
C SER A 41 4.22 -5.30 -16.20
N GLU A 42 3.76 -4.27 -16.88
CA GLU A 42 4.54 -3.07 -17.21
C GLU A 42 4.63 -2.21 -15.96
N SER A 43 5.75 -1.53 -15.76
CA SER A 43 5.88 -0.61 -14.64
C SER A 43 6.65 0.63 -15.01
N ALA A 44 6.23 1.77 -14.47
CA ALA A 44 6.97 3.01 -14.57
C ALA A 44 7.07 3.67 -13.19
N THR A 45 8.20 4.29 -12.94
CA THR A 45 8.46 5.07 -11.73
C THR A 45 8.76 6.49 -12.14
N ILE A 46 7.99 7.45 -11.66
CA ILE A 46 8.06 8.86 -12.02
C ILE A 46 8.48 9.66 -10.79
N ASN A 47 9.47 10.54 -10.98
CA ASN A 47 9.83 11.59 -10.05
C ASN A 47 9.80 12.91 -10.83
N TRP A 48 8.96 13.85 -10.39
CA TRP A 48 8.80 15.14 -11.05
C TRP A 48 9.15 16.26 -10.07
N HIS A 49 10.08 17.12 -10.45
CA HIS A 49 10.43 18.32 -9.71
C HIS A 49 11.02 19.37 -10.66
N ASP A 50 10.84 20.65 -10.33
CA ASP A 50 11.44 21.78 -11.06
C ASP A 50 11.16 21.79 -12.58
N GLY A 51 9.97 21.31 -12.99
CA GLY A 51 9.59 21.24 -14.41
C GLY A 51 10.28 20.13 -15.19
N ILE A 52 10.96 19.20 -14.52
CA ILE A 52 11.65 18.05 -15.12
C ILE A 52 10.99 16.77 -14.62
N GLN A 53 10.63 15.89 -15.57
CA GLN A 53 10.17 14.55 -15.28
C GLN A 53 11.32 13.56 -15.44
N HIS A 54 11.72 12.97 -14.32
CA HIS A 54 12.58 11.79 -14.27
C HIS A 54 11.70 10.54 -14.25
N MET A 55 11.94 9.59 -15.13
CA MET A 55 11.10 8.41 -15.26
C MET A 55 11.95 7.16 -15.52
N VAL A 56 11.72 6.11 -14.74
CA VAL A 56 12.25 4.77 -15.04
C VAL A 56 11.12 3.90 -15.53
N VAL A 57 11.17 3.48 -16.78
CA VAL A 57 10.17 2.56 -17.36
C VAL A 57 10.76 1.18 -17.58
N SER A 58 10.00 0.18 -17.18
CA SER A 58 10.35 -1.23 -17.32
C SER A 58 9.31 -1.88 -18.23
N PRO A 59 9.51 -1.79 -19.57
CA PRO A 59 8.55 -2.30 -20.51
C PRO A 59 8.42 -3.81 -20.37
N ARG A 60 7.20 -4.32 -20.57
CA ARG A 60 6.98 -5.74 -20.74
C ARG A 60 7.42 -6.11 -22.16
N VAL A 61 8.65 -6.57 -22.28
CA VAL A 61 9.16 -7.16 -23.52
C VAL A 61 8.45 -8.50 -23.75
N VAL A 62 7.60 -8.54 -24.78
CA VAL A 62 6.98 -9.79 -25.23
C VAL A 62 8.04 -10.57 -26.01
N ARG A 63 7.95 -11.91 -26.05
CA ARG A 63 8.92 -12.73 -26.79
C ARG A 63 8.86 -12.55 -28.31
N ASP A 64 7.89 -11.78 -28.79
CA ASP A 64 7.72 -11.51 -30.22
C ASP A 64 8.80 -10.54 -30.70
N ASN A 65 9.53 -10.96 -31.75
CA ASN A 65 10.64 -10.20 -32.32
C ASN A 65 10.18 -8.90 -32.99
N ASN A 66 8.88 -8.76 -33.27
CA ASN A 66 8.31 -7.54 -33.83
C ASN A 66 7.67 -6.63 -32.78
N SER A 67 7.73 -6.97 -31.48
CA SER A 67 7.16 -6.12 -30.45
C SER A 67 8.00 -4.85 -30.25
N ILE A 68 7.40 -3.70 -30.57
CA ILE A 68 7.96 -2.37 -30.30
C ILE A 68 7.12 -1.73 -29.21
N TRP A 69 7.80 -1.07 -28.28
CA TRP A 69 7.17 -0.22 -27.29
C TRP A 69 7.46 1.23 -27.66
N ILE A 70 6.40 2.02 -27.83
CA ILE A 70 6.47 3.43 -28.21
C ILE A 70 5.93 4.24 -27.03
N PHE A 71 6.74 5.19 -26.56
CA PHE A 71 6.40 6.07 -25.45
C PHE A 71 6.50 7.53 -25.91
N PRO A 72 5.36 8.20 -26.13
CA PRO A 72 5.35 9.61 -26.48
C PRO A 72 5.82 10.50 -25.33
N LEU A 73 6.70 11.43 -25.65
CA LEU A 73 7.27 12.45 -24.77
C LEU A 73 6.90 13.83 -25.30
N LYS A 74 6.16 14.62 -24.52
CA LYS A 74 5.74 15.99 -24.85
C LYS A 74 6.90 17.00 -24.76
N CYS A 75 7.93 16.81 -25.57
CA CYS A 75 9.09 17.68 -25.72
C CYS A 75 9.85 17.37 -27.01
N LYS A 76 10.81 18.23 -27.37
CA LYS A 76 11.69 18.01 -28.53
C LYS A 76 12.80 17.00 -28.21
N SER A 77 13.35 16.39 -29.25
CA SER A 77 14.27 15.26 -29.11
C SER A 77 15.60 15.64 -28.46
N ASP A 78 16.06 16.87 -28.66
CA ASP A 78 17.26 17.46 -28.04
C ASP A 78 17.11 17.74 -26.54
N GLN A 79 15.87 17.72 -26.03
CA GLN A 79 15.56 17.92 -24.61
C GLN A 79 15.43 16.61 -23.82
N VAL A 80 15.45 15.47 -24.50
CA VAL A 80 15.31 14.15 -23.87
C VAL A 80 16.68 13.56 -23.57
N LYS A 81 16.90 13.16 -22.31
CA LYS A 81 18.03 12.31 -21.93
C LYS A 81 17.51 10.95 -21.56
N PHE A 82 18.15 9.88 -22.02
CA PHE A 82 17.78 8.53 -21.61
C PHE A 82 19.01 7.66 -21.41
N ASN A 83 18.88 6.67 -20.53
CA ASN A 83 19.93 5.69 -20.28
C ASN A 83 19.31 4.32 -19.96
N LEU A 84 19.98 3.24 -20.39
CA LEU A 84 19.65 1.90 -19.96
C LEU A 84 20.08 1.74 -18.50
N THR A 85 19.15 1.29 -17.66
CA THR A 85 19.43 0.90 -16.28
C THR A 85 19.12 -0.58 -16.10
N GLY A 86 20.07 -1.30 -15.48
CA GLY A 86 19.95 -2.73 -15.23
C GLY A 86 18.92 -3.08 -14.16
N ASP A 87 18.51 -2.10 -13.35
CA ASP A 87 17.68 -2.33 -12.18
C ASP A 87 16.35 -1.56 -12.25
N THR A 88 15.26 -2.32 -12.13
CA THR A 88 13.95 -1.76 -11.81
C THR A 88 14.04 -1.14 -10.42
N LEU A 89 13.69 0.14 -10.28
CA LEU A 89 13.57 0.76 -8.96
C LEU A 89 12.57 -0.03 -8.12
N ARG A 90 13.03 -0.51 -6.96
CA ARG A 90 12.18 -1.20 -6.00
C ARG A 90 11.91 -0.25 -4.86
N LEU A 91 10.67 0.15 -4.76
CA LEU A 91 10.18 0.89 -3.61
C LEU A 91 9.42 -0.08 -2.72
N SER A 92 9.83 -0.15 -1.47
CA SER A 92 9.10 -0.82 -0.41
C SER A 92 8.63 0.23 0.59
N GLY A 93 7.33 0.26 0.82
CA GLY A 93 6.71 1.08 1.84
C GLY A 93 5.57 0.31 2.49
N MET A 94 5.10 0.81 3.62
CA MET A 94 3.89 0.32 4.26
C MET A 94 2.72 1.19 3.84
N ASP A 95 1.60 0.58 3.47
CA ASP A 95 0.35 1.30 3.22
C ASP A 95 -0.15 1.90 4.54
N PRO A 96 -0.34 3.24 4.65
CA PRO A 96 -0.90 3.89 5.83
C PRO A 96 -2.22 3.27 6.26
N ARG A 97 -3.04 2.76 5.32
CA ARG A 97 -4.29 2.05 5.61
C ARG A 97 -4.01 0.74 6.33
N GLU A 98 -3.01 -0.02 5.89
CA GLU A 98 -2.59 -1.26 6.54
C GLU A 98 -2.03 -0.98 7.95
N ILE A 99 -1.19 0.05 8.10
CA ILE A 99 -0.68 0.47 9.42
C ILE A 99 -1.85 0.85 10.34
N ALA A 100 -2.76 1.70 9.87
CA ALA A 100 -3.92 2.14 10.63
C ALA A 100 -4.82 0.95 11.02
N GLN A 101 -5.07 0.04 10.08
CA GLN A 101 -5.83 -1.19 10.32
C GLN A 101 -5.16 -2.08 11.35
N ASN A 102 -3.86 -2.32 11.25
CA ASN A 102 -3.13 -3.15 12.21
C ASN A 102 -3.13 -2.54 13.61
N LYS A 103 -3.07 -1.21 13.72
CA LYS A 103 -3.24 -0.49 14.98
C LYS A 103 -4.66 -0.60 15.53
N LEU A 104 -5.69 -0.37 14.69
CA LEU A 104 -7.09 -0.51 15.10
C LEU A 104 -7.45 -1.94 15.47
N LYS A 105 -6.94 -2.94 14.74
CA LYS A 105 -7.04 -4.36 15.09
C LYS A 105 -6.43 -4.61 16.46
N SER A 106 -5.26 -4.05 16.74
CA SER A 106 -4.62 -4.15 18.05
C SER A 106 -5.48 -3.55 19.18
N VAL A 107 -6.09 -2.38 18.95
CA VAL A 107 -7.07 -1.78 19.88
C VAL A 107 -8.30 -2.67 20.04
N ASN A 108 -8.85 -3.19 18.95
CA ASN A 108 -10.01 -4.09 18.97
C ASN A 108 -9.69 -5.40 19.72
N TYR A 109 -8.51 -5.97 19.53
CA TYR A 109 -8.06 -7.14 20.28
C TYR A 109 -7.94 -6.84 21.77
N ALA A 110 -7.41 -5.67 22.13
CA ALA A 110 -7.39 -5.23 23.52
C ALA A 110 -8.81 -5.09 24.08
N LEU A 111 -9.75 -4.51 23.31
CA LEU A 111 -11.16 -4.42 23.69
C LEU A 111 -11.79 -5.79 23.90
N ILE A 112 -11.63 -6.73 22.96
CA ILE A 112 -12.16 -8.10 23.06
C ILE A 112 -11.57 -8.82 24.27
N ALA A 113 -10.27 -8.68 24.52
CA ALA A 113 -9.59 -9.30 25.68
C ALA A 113 -10.14 -8.80 27.03
N THR A 114 -10.76 -7.61 27.04
CA THR A 114 -11.31 -7.00 28.26
C THR A 114 -12.79 -7.34 28.49
N GLN A 115 -13.45 -7.98 27.52
CA GLN A 115 -14.79 -8.48 27.70
C GLN A 115 -14.76 -9.78 28.51
N LEU A 116 -15.34 -9.74 29.71
CA LEU A 116 -15.36 -10.83 30.71
C LEU A 116 -15.88 -12.17 30.16
N TRP A 117 -16.71 -12.16 29.12
CA TRP A 117 -17.42 -13.33 28.59
C TRP A 117 -16.76 -14.00 27.37
N THR A 118 -15.79 -13.36 26.71
CA THR A 118 -15.10 -13.89 25.52
C THR A 118 -13.79 -14.62 25.85
N LEU A 119 -13.32 -14.52 27.10
CA LEU A 119 -12.04 -15.07 27.57
C LEU A 119 -11.81 -16.59 27.35
N PRO A 120 -12.83 -17.47 27.32
CA PRO A 120 -12.59 -18.88 27.00
C PRO A 120 -12.27 -19.14 25.51
N ILE A 121 -12.68 -18.25 24.60
CA ILE A 121 -12.76 -18.54 23.15
C ILE A 121 -11.70 -17.78 22.32
N CYS A 122 -11.26 -16.58 22.72
CA CYS A 122 -10.48 -15.70 21.83
C CYS A 122 -8.94 -15.85 21.87
N TYR A 123 -8.37 -16.81 22.61
CA TYR A 123 -6.92 -17.05 22.64
C TYR A 123 -6.44 -17.88 21.42
N PHE A 124 -6.56 -17.34 20.21
CA PHE A 124 -6.08 -17.98 18.98
C PHE A 124 -5.18 -17.04 18.15
N ASN A 125 -3.96 -17.53 17.87
CA ASN A 125 -3.05 -17.16 16.79
C ASN A 125 -2.61 -15.68 16.68
N MET A 126 -1.75 -15.21 17.58
CA MET A 126 -0.84 -14.10 17.28
C MET A 126 0.43 -14.64 16.62
N GLU A 127 0.43 -14.69 15.29
CA GLU A 127 1.65 -14.86 14.51
C GLU A 127 2.40 -13.53 14.45
N LYS A 128 3.66 -13.51 14.90
CA LYS A 128 4.54 -12.33 14.78
C LYS A 128 5.02 -12.24 13.34
N SER A 129 4.52 -11.25 12.59
CA SER A 129 5.13 -10.83 11.32
C SER A 129 6.16 -9.74 11.61
N THR A 130 7.44 -10.12 11.57
CA THR A 130 8.58 -9.19 11.50
C THR A 130 9.43 -9.60 10.32
N GLY A 131 9.31 -8.87 9.22
CA GLY A 131 10.15 -9.01 8.04
C GLY A 131 10.85 -7.70 7.75
N ASN A 132 12.13 -7.59 8.14
CA ASN A 132 13.00 -6.52 7.69
C ASN A 132 13.65 -6.95 6.37
N PHE A 133 13.51 -6.13 5.33
CA PHE A 133 14.21 -6.28 4.06
C PHE A 133 15.04 -5.02 3.82
N SER A 134 16.36 -5.18 3.70
CA SER A 134 17.25 -4.20 3.11
C SER A 134 18.07 -4.89 2.02
N GLY A 135 18.19 -4.24 0.87
CA GLY A 135 18.94 -4.75 -0.28
C GLY A 135 19.75 -3.63 -0.90
N GLN A 136 21.06 -3.84 -1.00
CA GLN A 136 22.03 -2.91 -1.59
C GLN A 136 22.04 -3.01 -3.12
N MET A 137 22.28 -1.88 -3.76
CA MET A 137 22.28 -1.65 -5.21
C MET A 137 23.70 -1.74 -5.77
N SER A 138 23.89 -2.35 -6.95
CA SER A 138 25.21 -2.53 -7.60
C SER A 138 25.15 -2.13 -9.08
N SER A 139 26.10 -1.24 -9.42
CA SER A 139 26.79 -0.89 -10.68
C SER A 139 26.23 -1.25 -12.07
N PRO A 140 26.44 -0.37 -13.08
CA PRO A 140 25.85 -0.48 -14.42
C PRO A 140 26.50 -1.57 -15.28
N VAL A 141 25.70 -2.18 -16.16
CA VAL A 141 26.08 -3.25 -17.09
C VAL A 141 25.63 -2.85 -18.49
N ASP A 142 26.53 -3.03 -19.45
CA ASP A 142 26.33 -2.77 -20.87
C ASP A 142 25.19 -3.58 -21.51
N SER A 143 24.67 -2.99 -22.60
CA SER A 143 23.42 -3.24 -23.30
C SER A 143 23.15 -4.69 -23.77
N ASN A 144 22.10 -5.29 -23.20
CA ASN A 144 21.63 -6.67 -23.38
C ASN A 144 20.69 -6.89 -24.60
N GLY A 145 21.04 -6.44 -25.80
CA GLY A 145 20.20 -6.65 -26.99
C GLY A 145 18.83 -5.96 -26.91
N VAL A 146 18.75 -4.85 -26.16
CA VAL A 146 17.61 -3.92 -26.18
C VAL A 146 18.10 -2.65 -26.88
N ARG A 147 17.40 -2.26 -27.94
CA ARG A 147 17.68 -1.03 -28.68
C ARG A 147 16.65 0.02 -28.28
N ILE A 148 17.15 1.23 -28.03
CA ILE A 148 16.35 2.40 -27.68
C ILE A 148 16.68 3.47 -28.70
N GLU A 149 15.66 4.02 -29.36
CA GLU A 149 15.82 5.15 -30.27
C GLU A 149 14.75 6.20 -29.99
N LEU A 150 15.07 7.44 -30.31
CA LEU A 150 14.16 8.57 -30.21
C LEU A 150 13.80 9.00 -31.63
N PHE A 151 12.52 9.00 -31.95
CA PHE A 151 12.02 9.43 -33.25
C PHE A 151 11.25 10.74 -33.13
N GLN A 152 11.28 11.49 -34.22
CA GLN A 152 10.36 12.59 -34.45
C GLN A 152 9.73 12.36 -35.82
N ALA A 153 8.41 12.33 -35.85
CA ALA A 153 7.62 12.05 -37.03
C ALA A 153 6.38 12.96 -37.03
N ASP A 154 6.02 13.40 -38.22
CA ASP A 154 4.88 14.27 -38.50
C ASP A 154 3.64 13.50 -39.01
N SER A 155 3.82 12.22 -39.34
CA SER A 155 2.77 11.34 -39.83
C SER A 155 3.03 9.88 -39.47
N VAL A 156 1.97 9.08 -39.46
CA VAL A 156 2.02 7.63 -39.18
C VAL A 156 2.91 6.93 -40.22
N GLN A 157 2.85 7.39 -41.47
CA GLN A 157 3.64 6.88 -42.58
C GLN A 157 5.13 7.19 -42.39
N THR A 158 5.48 8.42 -41.98
CA THR A 158 6.87 8.80 -41.67
C THR A 158 7.43 7.92 -40.55
N LEU A 159 6.67 7.71 -39.47
CA LEU A 159 7.08 6.84 -38.37
C LEU A 159 7.26 5.38 -38.84
N ALA A 160 6.33 4.86 -39.65
CA ALA A 160 6.42 3.51 -40.19
C ALA A 160 7.67 3.33 -41.07
N GLN A 161 7.97 4.28 -41.96
CA GLN A 161 9.16 4.26 -42.82
C GLN A 161 10.46 4.36 -41.99
N GLN A 162 10.47 5.20 -40.95
CA GLN A 162 11.59 5.29 -40.02
C GLN A 162 11.84 3.94 -39.32
N LEU A 163 10.79 3.28 -38.80
CA LEU A 163 10.91 1.96 -38.18
C LEU A 163 11.33 0.89 -39.19
N GLU A 164 10.77 0.91 -40.41
CA GLU A 164 11.10 -0.03 -41.48
C GLU A 164 12.57 0.07 -41.89
N SER A 165 13.12 1.29 -41.98
CA SER A 165 14.54 1.53 -42.25
C SER A 165 15.47 0.92 -41.18
N LYS A 166 14.94 0.66 -39.98
CA LYS A 166 15.62 -0.03 -38.87
C LYS A 166 15.34 -1.53 -38.84
N GLY A 167 14.73 -2.07 -39.89
CA GLY A 167 14.36 -3.48 -40.00
C GLY A 167 13.12 -3.85 -39.17
N ARG A 168 12.24 -2.88 -38.91
CA ARG A 168 11.03 -3.07 -38.11
C ARG A 168 9.77 -2.73 -38.90
N ILE A 169 9.09 -3.76 -39.38
CA ILE A 169 7.82 -3.64 -40.09
C ILE A 169 6.69 -3.69 -39.05
N VAL A 170 6.09 -2.53 -38.78
CA VAL A 170 4.91 -2.40 -37.90
C VAL A 170 3.71 -2.02 -38.77
N PRO A 171 2.57 -2.75 -38.68
CA PRO A 171 1.37 -2.38 -39.42
C PRO A 171 0.92 -0.97 -39.07
N LEU A 172 0.50 -0.18 -40.09
CA LEU A 172 0.01 1.19 -39.87
C LEU A 172 -1.11 1.25 -38.84
N SER A 173 -2.01 0.25 -38.83
CA SER A 173 -3.10 0.16 -37.85
C SER A 173 -2.64 0.08 -36.39
N GLU A 174 -1.42 -0.41 -36.12
CA GLU A 174 -0.84 -0.42 -34.77
C GLU A 174 -0.20 0.92 -34.40
N LEU A 175 0.13 1.75 -35.40
CA LEU A 175 0.71 3.07 -35.25
C LEU A 175 -0.33 4.21 -35.25
N GLU A 176 -1.51 3.99 -35.86
CA GLU A 176 -2.65 4.94 -35.85
C GLU A 176 -2.99 5.51 -34.46
N PRO A 177 -2.97 4.73 -33.36
CA PRO A 177 -3.25 5.28 -32.04
C PRO A 177 -2.26 6.36 -31.58
N TYR A 178 -1.09 6.43 -32.22
CA TYR A 178 -0.08 7.43 -31.93
C TYR A 178 -0.21 8.69 -32.78
N ALA A 179 -1.15 8.76 -33.72
CA ALA A 179 -1.31 9.90 -34.65
C ALA A 179 -1.39 11.26 -33.92
N ALA A 180 -2.03 11.32 -32.75
CA ALA A 180 -2.12 12.53 -31.94
C ALA A 180 -0.76 13.05 -31.41
N TYR A 181 0.26 12.19 -31.37
CA TYR A 181 1.61 12.48 -30.91
C TYR A 181 2.62 12.65 -32.06
N LEU A 182 2.17 12.66 -33.32
CA LEU A 182 3.03 12.81 -34.50
C LEU A 182 3.06 14.27 -34.94
N ASN A 183 3.72 15.10 -34.14
CA ASN A 183 3.90 16.52 -34.44
C ASN A 183 5.22 17.03 -33.84
N SER A 184 5.54 18.30 -34.07
CA SER A 184 6.80 18.91 -33.62
C SER A 184 6.98 18.98 -32.10
N ASP A 185 5.89 18.85 -31.34
CA ASP A 185 5.88 19.06 -29.89
C ASP A 185 6.15 17.75 -29.12
N TYR A 186 6.19 16.62 -29.83
CA TYR A 186 6.43 15.31 -29.25
C TYR A 186 7.66 14.64 -29.85
N SER A 187 8.31 13.85 -29.00
CA SER A 187 9.34 12.89 -29.36
C SER A 187 8.86 11.50 -28.98
N LEU A 188 9.15 10.50 -29.80
CA LEU A 188 8.72 9.12 -29.57
C LEU A 188 9.91 8.29 -29.11
N LEU A 189 9.94 7.96 -27.82
CA LEU A 189 10.92 7.02 -27.29
C LEU A 189 10.47 5.60 -27.64
N THR A 190 11.28 4.92 -28.43
CA THR A 190 10.97 3.60 -28.97
C THR A 190 11.95 2.57 -28.44
N VAL A 191 11.42 1.39 -28.11
CA VAL A 191 12.18 0.33 -27.45
C VAL A 191 11.81 -1.00 -28.09
N TRP A 192 12.81 -1.73 -28.56
CA TRP A 192 12.61 -3.08 -29.09
C TRP A 192 13.81 -3.97 -28.80
N ARG A 193 13.63 -5.29 -28.96
CA ARG A 193 14.72 -6.25 -28.81
C ARG A 193 15.49 -6.38 -30.11
N GLU A 194 16.81 -6.33 -30.05
CA GLU A 194 17.70 -6.60 -31.18
C GLU A 194 18.13 -8.07 -31.16
N GLY A 195 17.98 -8.77 -32.30
CA GLY A 195 18.37 -10.17 -32.45
C GLY A 195 17.33 -11.23 -32.04
N ASN A 196 17.50 -12.41 -32.65
CA ASN A 196 16.67 -13.61 -32.40
C ASN A 196 17.15 -14.43 -31.21
N GLU A 197 18.24 -14.04 -30.54
CA GLU A 197 18.82 -14.88 -29.48
C GLU A 197 17.88 -14.99 -28.28
N PRO A 198 17.39 -16.20 -27.94
CA PRO A 198 16.54 -16.43 -26.77
C PRO A 198 17.32 -16.34 -25.44
N ASN A 199 18.60 -15.94 -25.46
CA ASN A 199 19.56 -16.12 -24.38
C ASN A 199 19.68 -14.97 -23.37
N MET A 200 18.65 -14.14 -23.20
CA MET A 200 18.51 -13.38 -21.94
C MET A 200 18.37 -14.29 -20.70
N MET A 201 18.23 -15.61 -20.86
CA MET A 201 18.34 -16.58 -19.75
C MET A 201 19.78 -16.79 -19.24
N GLY A 202 20.81 -16.42 -20.00
CA GLY A 202 22.21 -16.53 -19.56
C GLY A 202 22.59 -15.57 -18.43
N LEU A 203 21.89 -14.43 -18.30
CA LEU A 203 22.20 -13.38 -17.31
C LEU A 203 21.65 -13.65 -15.90
N THR A 204 21.05 -14.83 -15.65
CA THR A 204 20.64 -15.25 -14.29
C THR A 204 21.26 -16.55 -13.81
N ARG A 205 22.16 -17.12 -14.62
CA ARG A 205 23.04 -18.21 -14.20
C ARG A 205 24.46 -17.72 -14.34
N GLY A 206 24.77 -16.61 -13.67
CA GLY A 206 26.14 -16.48 -13.16
C GLY A 206 26.46 -17.80 -12.47
N ASN A 207 27.60 -18.38 -12.79
CA ASN A 207 28.11 -19.58 -12.13
C ASN A 207 28.39 -19.26 -10.66
N GLU A 208 27.37 -18.90 -9.87
CA GLU A 208 27.45 -18.87 -8.42
C GLU A 208 27.68 -20.34 -8.02
N PRO A 209 28.89 -20.66 -7.52
CA PRO A 209 29.27 -22.03 -7.27
C PRO A 209 28.37 -22.60 -6.18
N ASN A 210 27.48 -23.53 -6.57
CA ASN A 210 26.81 -24.51 -5.72
C ASN A 210 26.52 -24.05 -4.27
N SER A 211 25.85 -22.91 -4.08
CA SER A 211 25.23 -22.58 -2.79
C SER A 211 24.02 -23.52 -2.61
N THR A 212 24.32 -24.74 -2.20
CA THR A 212 23.34 -25.73 -1.78
C THR A 212 22.53 -25.12 -0.63
N ARG A 213 21.20 -25.05 -0.80
CA ARG A 213 20.16 -24.81 0.24
C ARG A 213 19.52 -23.41 0.39
N SER A 214 19.21 -22.68 -0.68
CA SER A 214 18.15 -21.66 -0.61
C SER A 214 17.23 -21.70 -1.83
N SER A 215 16.33 -22.70 -1.86
CA SER A 215 15.30 -22.87 -2.91
C SER A 215 14.22 -21.78 -2.93
N ASN A 216 14.24 -20.83 -1.99
CA ASN A 216 13.24 -19.76 -1.91
C ASN A 216 13.68 -18.44 -2.55
N TYR A 217 14.95 -18.30 -2.92
CA TYR A 217 15.42 -17.19 -3.74
C TYR A 217 15.40 -17.61 -5.21
N ARG A 218 14.19 -17.66 -5.79
CA ARG A 218 14.08 -17.55 -7.25
C ARG A 218 14.76 -16.25 -7.63
N SER A 219 15.96 -16.35 -8.19
CA SER A 219 16.79 -15.25 -8.64
C SER A 219 15.90 -14.27 -9.39
N PHE A 220 15.76 -13.09 -8.80
CA PHE A 220 14.94 -12.05 -9.36
C PHE A 220 15.58 -11.63 -10.67
N ARG A 221 15.01 -12.08 -11.79
CA ARG A 221 15.46 -11.67 -13.12
C ARG A 221 15.40 -10.14 -13.18
N ARG A 222 16.57 -9.50 -13.19
CA ARG A 222 16.68 -8.07 -13.45
C ARG A 222 16.01 -7.79 -14.78
N ARG A 223 15.07 -6.84 -14.80
CA ARG A 223 14.36 -6.45 -16.02
C ARG A 223 15.08 -5.22 -16.57
N PRO A 224 15.41 -5.20 -17.88
CA PRO A 224 15.93 -4.00 -18.49
C PRO A 224 14.93 -2.87 -18.25
N SER A 225 15.44 -1.78 -17.70
CA SER A 225 14.67 -0.59 -17.41
C SER A 225 15.33 0.59 -18.08
N ILE A 226 14.56 1.61 -18.37
CA ILE A 226 14.99 2.75 -19.15
C ILE A 226 14.75 3.97 -18.30
N TYR A 227 15.84 4.63 -17.92
CA TYR A 227 15.78 5.95 -17.35
C TYR A 227 15.56 6.96 -18.47
N VAL A 228 14.63 7.88 -18.28
CA VAL A 228 14.25 8.94 -19.22
C VAL A 228 14.09 10.23 -18.40
N GLU A 229 14.62 11.33 -18.89
CA GLU A 229 14.54 12.66 -18.30
C GLU A 229 14.15 13.64 -19.39
N PHE A 230 13.12 14.45 -19.14
CA PHE A 230 12.61 15.41 -20.09
C PHE A 230 11.82 16.55 -19.40
N PRO A 231 11.72 17.74 -19.99
CA PRO A 231 10.91 18.83 -19.45
C PRO A 231 9.42 18.50 -19.51
N SER A 232 8.67 18.83 -18.46
CA SER A 232 7.21 18.67 -18.40
C SER A 232 6.57 19.60 -17.38
N ASP A 233 5.39 20.14 -17.70
CA ASP A 233 4.63 21.04 -16.81
C ASP A 233 4.07 20.32 -15.57
N ALA A 234 3.79 19.02 -15.70
CA ALA A 234 3.25 18.16 -14.66
C ALA A 234 3.70 16.71 -14.90
N PRO A 235 3.66 15.83 -13.89
CA PRO A 235 3.88 14.42 -14.16
C PRO A 235 2.77 13.91 -15.07
N TYR A 236 3.15 13.15 -16.09
CA TYR A 236 2.21 12.40 -16.92
C TYR A 236 2.75 11.04 -17.33
N TYR A 237 1.85 10.17 -17.77
CA TYR A 237 2.19 8.87 -18.33
C TYR A 237 1.24 8.53 -19.47
N VAL A 238 1.78 8.27 -20.65
CA VAL A 238 0.99 7.80 -21.79
C VAL A 238 0.81 6.30 -21.67
N LEU A 239 -0.43 5.83 -21.58
CA LEU A 239 -0.72 4.40 -21.54
C LEU A 239 -0.39 3.78 -22.91
N PRO A 240 0.61 2.88 -23.00
CA PRO A 240 0.99 2.32 -24.28
C PRO A 240 -0.16 1.48 -24.82
N GLN A 241 -0.48 1.68 -26.11
CA GLN A 241 -1.37 0.76 -26.79
C GLN A 241 -0.62 -0.47 -27.25
N LYS A 242 -1.21 -1.64 -26.96
CA LYS A 242 -0.78 -2.91 -27.53
C LYS A 242 -1.97 -3.61 -28.16
N PRO A 243 -1.83 -4.16 -29.39
CA PRO A 243 -2.81 -5.08 -29.92
C PRO A 243 -2.87 -6.35 -29.05
N GLY A 244 -4.07 -6.74 -28.62
CA GLY A 244 -4.30 -7.96 -27.83
C GLY A 244 -4.42 -7.77 -26.31
N ARG A 245 -4.08 -8.81 -25.53
CA ARG A 245 -4.20 -8.79 -24.06
C ARG A 245 -3.18 -7.82 -23.45
N GLN A 246 -3.63 -6.61 -23.15
CA GLN A 246 -2.84 -5.65 -22.39
C GLN A 246 -2.51 -6.21 -21.00
N GLY A 247 -1.25 -6.02 -20.59
CA GLY A 247 -0.83 -6.36 -19.26
C GLY A 247 -1.30 -5.32 -18.26
N ARG A 248 -1.33 -5.69 -16.98
CA ARG A 248 -1.46 -4.74 -15.87
C ARG A 248 -0.33 -3.70 -15.98
N VAL A 249 -0.65 -2.43 -15.83
CA VAL A 249 0.34 -1.34 -15.73
C VAL A 249 0.44 -0.91 -14.27
N SER A 250 1.65 -0.75 -13.77
CA SER A 250 1.92 -0.29 -12.40
C SER A 250 2.76 0.98 -12.42
N LEU A 251 2.15 2.10 -12.10
CA LEU A 251 2.83 3.38 -11.98
C LEU A 251 3.17 3.65 -10.52
N THR A 252 4.34 4.22 -10.29
CA THR A 252 4.79 4.68 -8.97
C THR A 252 5.26 6.11 -9.13
N ILE A 253 4.69 7.06 -8.42
CA ILE A 253 4.96 8.49 -8.59
C ILE A 253 5.40 9.05 -7.24
N ALA A 254 6.56 9.69 -7.19
CA ALA A 254 6.99 10.42 -5.99
C ALA A 254 6.10 11.65 -5.78
N GLY A 255 5.53 11.79 -4.59
CA GLY A 255 4.52 12.78 -4.23
C GLY A 255 3.14 12.16 -3.98
N PHE A 256 2.26 12.96 -3.37
CA PHE A 256 0.83 12.67 -3.34
C PHE A 256 0.17 13.28 -4.57
N TRP A 257 -0.28 12.40 -5.45
CA TRP A 257 -0.88 12.75 -6.73
C TRP A 257 -2.27 12.13 -6.86
N GLN A 258 -3.12 12.82 -7.60
CA GLN A 258 -4.39 12.31 -8.08
C GLN A 258 -4.40 12.31 -9.60
N ILE A 259 -5.13 11.36 -10.19
CA ILE A 259 -5.35 11.31 -11.64
C ILE A 259 -6.36 12.41 -11.99
N ALA A 260 -5.94 13.38 -12.81
CA ALA A 260 -6.82 14.48 -13.23
C ALA A 260 -7.89 14.00 -14.22
N ASN A 261 -7.48 13.18 -15.20
CA ASN A 261 -8.35 12.65 -16.24
C ASN A 261 -8.53 11.15 -16.03
N ARG A 262 -9.48 10.73 -15.17
CA ARG A 262 -9.73 9.30 -14.94
C ARG A 262 -10.45 8.67 -16.15
N PRO A 263 -9.86 7.68 -16.82
CA PRO A 263 -10.56 6.89 -17.84
C PRO A 263 -11.77 6.17 -17.22
N GLN A 264 -12.95 6.31 -17.81
CA GLN A 264 -14.19 5.71 -17.27
C GLN A 264 -14.17 4.17 -17.28
N ALA A 265 -13.34 3.56 -18.13
CA ALA A 265 -13.39 2.11 -18.43
C ALA A 265 -12.28 1.27 -17.77
N ALA A 266 -11.42 1.84 -16.93
CA ALA A 266 -10.34 1.08 -16.30
C ALA A 266 -10.54 0.89 -14.80
N ASP A 267 -10.23 -0.32 -14.33
CA ASP A 267 -10.07 -0.61 -12.91
C ASP A 267 -8.80 0.11 -12.40
N PHE A 268 -9.00 1.30 -11.85
CA PHE A 268 -7.96 2.08 -11.19
C PHE A 268 -7.87 1.71 -9.71
N ARG A 269 -6.68 1.34 -9.26
CA ARG A 269 -6.36 1.31 -7.84
C ARG A 269 -5.26 2.31 -7.57
N CYS A 270 -5.61 3.35 -6.83
CA CYS A 270 -4.68 4.39 -6.39
C CYS A 270 -4.43 4.22 -4.90
N ASN A 271 -3.18 4.01 -4.52
CA ASN A 271 -2.74 3.92 -3.14
C ASN A 271 -1.67 4.98 -2.88
N GLN A 272 -1.67 5.58 -1.69
CA GLN A 272 -0.70 6.58 -1.28
C GLN A 272 0.01 6.09 -0.03
N PHE A 273 1.34 6.18 0.01
CA PHE A 273 2.16 5.69 1.11
C PHE A 273 3.38 6.55 1.36
N VAL A 274 4.06 6.25 2.46
CA VAL A 274 5.28 6.91 2.88
C VAL A 274 6.38 5.86 2.94
N VAL A 275 7.48 6.08 2.22
CA VAL A 275 8.64 5.19 2.27
C VAL A 275 9.57 5.65 3.40
N PRO A 276 9.76 4.84 4.46
CA PRO A 276 10.52 5.23 5.65
C PRO A 276 12.05 5.14 5.47
N ASP A 277 12.54 4.67 4.33
CA ASP A 277 13.86 4.06 4.19
C ASP A 277 15.01 5.05 3.94
N ASP A 278 16.21 4.69 4.42
CA ASP A 278 17.47 5.42 4.23
C ASP A 278 18.16 5.07 2.88
N ASN A 279 17.65 4.05 2.17
CA ASN A 279 18.15 3.56 0.88
C ASN A 279 17.27 3.98 -0.31
N ILE A 280 16.80 5.22 -0.27
CA ILE A 280 16.09 5.76 -1.42
C ILE A 280 17.10 5.89 -2.57
N PRO A 281 16.85 5.24 -3.72
CA PRO A 281 17.75 5.35 -4.85
C PRO A 281 17.98 6.82 -5.22
N ALA A 282 19.21 7.16 -5.62
CA ALA A 282 19.59 8.52 -6.03
C ALA A 282 18.58 9.17 -7.00
N PHE A 283 17.84 8.34 -7.75
CA PHE A 283 16.70 8.73 -8.56
C PHE A 283 15.68 9.68 -7.89
N PHE A 284 15.46 9.57 -6.57
CA PHE A 284 14.53 10.43 -5.84
C PHE A 284 15.21 11.53 -5.02
N ALA A 285 16.53 11.45 -4.84
CA ALA A 285 17.25 12.35 -3.95
C ALA A 285 17.93 13.44 -4.78
N SER A 286 17.40 14.67 -4.71
CA SER A 286 18.18 15.87 -4.97
C SER A 286 19.21 16.03 -3.85
N SER A 287 20.35 15.36 -3.97
CA SER A 287 21.55 15.47 -3.10
C SER A 287 21.45 15.07 -1.62
N GLN A 288 20.26 14.89 -1.02
CA GLN A 288 20.11 14.49 0.39
C GLN A 288 19.23 13.24 0.57
N PRO A 289 19.55 12.36 1.54
CA PRO A 289 18.69 11.23 1.88
C PRO A 289 17.35 11.75 2.40
N LEU A 290 16.33 11.64 1.56
CA LEU A 290 14.96 12.00 1.94
C LEU A 290 14.42 10.90 2.87
N LYS A 291 13.88 11.30 4.02
CA LYS A 291 13.08 10.41 4.86
C LYS A 291 11.61 10.64 4.59
N ASN A 292 10.81 9.58 4.65
CA ASN A 292 9.36 9.67 4.53
C ASN A 292 8.89 10.25 3.18
N ILE A 293 9.45 9.75 2.07
CA ILE A 293 8.99 10.20 0.74
C ILE A 293 7.53 9.79 0.56
N PRO A 294 6.63 10.74 0.29
CA PRO A 294 5.27 10.42 -0.14
C PRO A 294 5.32 9.79 -1.52
N ILE A 295 4.59 8.70 -1.72
CA ILE A 295 4.54 7.99 -3.00
C ILE A 295 3.09 7.65 -3.31
N THR A 296 2.69 7.87 -4.54
CA THR A 296 1.42 7.41 -5.10
C THR A 296 1.69 6.23 -6.01
N THR A 297 1.02 5.10 -5.79
CA THR A 297 0.99 4.02 -6.77
C THR A 297 -0.36 3.88 -7.42
N ILE A 298 -0.31 3.63 -8.72
CA ILE A 298 -1.48 3.46 -9.55
C ILE A 298 -1.33 2.12 -10.26
N SER A 299 -2.20 1.19 -9.91
CA SER A 299 -2.36 -0.05 -10.64
C SER A 299 -3.53 0.10 -11.59
N LEU A 300 -3.26 -0.02 -12.89
CA LEU A 300 -4.28 -0.18 -13.90
C LEU A 300 -4.49 -1.66 -14.20
N GLY A 301 -5.74 -2.12 -14.14
CA GLY A 301 -6.15 -3.44 -14.62
C GLY A 301 -5.94 -3.63 -16.12
N ASN A 302 -6.61 -4.61 -16.71
CA ASN A 302 -6.59 -4.78 -18.17
C ASN A 302 -7.29 -3.57 -18.80
N HIS A 303 -6.51 -2.59 -19.27
CA HIS A 303 -7.04 -1.50 -20.06
C HIS A 303 -7.27 -2.02 -21.48
N ALA A 304 -8.46 -1.80 -22.04
CA ALA A 304 -8.77 -2.07 -23.43
C ALA A 304 -9.42 -0.79 -23.96
N GLY A 305 -8.61 0.13 -24.45
CA GLY A 305 -9.09 1.46 -24.83
C GLY A 305 -8.05 2.29 -25.57
N PRO A 306 -8.47 3.45 -26.10
CA PRO A 306 -7.62 4.39 -26.82
C PRO A 306 -6.40 4.82 -25.99
N VAL A 307 -5.33 5.30 -26.64
CA VAL A 307 -4.16 5.84 -25.94
C VAL A 307 -4.72 6.99 -25.10
N THR A 308 -4.51 6.90 -23.80
CA THR A 308 -5.03 7.90 -22.87
C THR A 308 -3.88 8.45 -22.07
N ASP A 309 -3.72 9.77 -22.13
CA ASP A 309 -2.75 10.48 -21.33
C ASP A 309 -3.24 10.53 -19.89
N LEU A 310 -2.48 9.91 -19.00
CA LEU A 310 -2.69 10.08 -17.57
C LEU A 310 -1.94 11.32 -17.12
N SER A 311 -2.68 12.38 -16.85
CA SER A 311 -2.16 13.58 -16.19
C SER A 311 -2.41 13.50 -14.68
N PHE A 312 -1.47 14.03 -13.92
CA PHE A 312 -1.51 14.01 -12.47
C PHE A 312 -1.56 15.42 -11.90
N VAL A 313 -2.44 15.63 -10.92
CA VAL A 313 -2.54 16.88 -10.15
C VAL A 313 -2.11 16.62 -8.71
N PRO A 314 -1.44 17.57 -8.05
CA PRO A 314 -1.08 17.43 -6.64
C PRO A 314 -2.33 17.22 -5.78
N GLY A 315 -2.31 16.20 -4.92
CA GLY A 315 -3.44 15.96 -4.02
C GLY A 315 -3.34 14.66 -3.22
N ARG A 316 -3.82 14.71 -1.97
CA ARG A 316 -4.05 13.50 -1.17
C ARG A 316 -5.38 12.86 -1.54
N LEU A 317 -5.46 11.53 -1.49
CA LEU A 317 -6.74 10.85 -1.63
C LEU A 317 -7.71 11.31 -0.51
N GLU A 318 -8.98 11.43 -0.86
CA GLU A 318 -10.05 11.68 0.13
C GLU A 318 -9.96 10.61 1.24
N ASN A 319 -10.31 11.01 2.47
CA ASN A 319 -10.27 10.16 3.68
C ASN A 319 -8.88 9.74 4.19
N MET A 320 -7.77 10.14 3.55
CA MET A 320 -6.43 9.82 4.07
C MET A 320 -6.08 10.54 5.38
N ALA A 321 -6.69 11.69 5.68
CA ALA A 321 -6.38 12.44 6.91
C ALA A 321 -6.64 11.63 8.20
N CYS A 322 -7.77 10.89 8.25
CA CYS A 322 -8.08 10.02 9.38
C CYS A 322 -7.12 8.83 9.44
N VAL A 323 -6.87 8.20 8.29
CA VAL A 323 -5.95 7.08 8.15
C VAL A 323 -4.54 7.46 8.63
N ASP A 324 -4.03 8.59 8.16
CA ASP A 324 -2.72 9.13 8.53
C ASP A 324 -2.67 9.48 10.03
N GLY A 325 -3.76 10.03 10.58
CA GLY A 325 -3.88 10.29 12.02
C GLY A 325 -3.65 9.02 12.83
N VAL A 326 -4.38 7.95 12.51
CA VAL A 326 -4.25 6.64 13.19
C VAL A 326 -2.89 5.98 12.90
N ALA A 327 -2.43 6.02 11.64
CA ALA A 327 -1.16 5.44 11.21
C ALA A 327 0.05 6.10 11.89
N ASN A 328 -0.05 7.39 12.26
CA ASN A 328 1.01 8.12 12.95
C ASN A 328 0.83 8.19 14.48
N MET A 329 -0.31 7.77 15.04
CA MET A 329 -0.51 7.73 16.51
C MET A 329 0.53 6.83 17.19
N SER A 330 1.17 7.33 18.24
CA SER A 330 2.06 6.49 19.06
C SER A 330 1.25 5.37 19.73
N PRO A 331 1.87 4.21 20.05
CA PRO A 331 1.19 3.16 20.81
C PRO A 331 0.56 3.67 22.11
N LEU A 332 1.20 4.67 22.75
CA LEU A 332 0.68 5.32 23.96
C LEU A 332 -0.59 6.14 23.68
N ALA A 333 -0.68 6.83 22.54
CA ALA A 333 -1.86 7.59 22.14
C ALA A 333 -3.06 6.68 21.76
N LEU A 334 -2.81 5.42 21.37
CA LEU A 334 -3.87 4.43 21.12
C LEU A 334 -4.54 3.94 22.41
N VAL A 335 -3.84 3.97 23.55
CA VAL A 335 -4.37 3.54 24.85
C VAL A 335 -5.60 4.34 25.27
N PRO A 336 -5.57 5.69 25.35
CA PRO A 336 -6.76 6.46 25.73
C PRO A 336 -7.90 6.28 24.72
N LEU A 337 -7.61 6.17 23.42
CA LEU A 337 -8.63 5.86 22.40
C LEU A 337 -9.32 4.52 22.70
N GLY A 338 -8.54 3.49 23.05
CA GLY A 338 -9.06 2.19 23.47
C GLY A 338 -9.89 2.27 24.74
N ILE A 339 -9.42 2.97 25.77
CA ILE A 339 -10.16 3.16 27.03
C ILE A 339 -11.48 3.89 26.79
N ILE A 340 -11.47 4.99 26.03
CA ILE A 340 -12.68 5.75 25.69
C ILE A 340 -13.65 4.87 24.91
N SER A 341 -13.17 4.12 23.92
CA SER A 341 -14.00 3.22 23.11
C SER A 341 -14.64 2.13 23.99
N LEU A 342 -13.90 1.55 24.92
CA LEU A 342 -14.42 0.56 25.85
C LEU A 342 -15.46 1.13 26.81
N ALA A 343 -15.14 2.27 27.43
CA ALA A 343 -16.01 2.97 28.35
C ALA A 343 -17.39 3.18 27.73
N LEU A 344 -17.36 3.59 26.47
CA LEU A 344 -18.51 3.93 25.67
C LEU A 344 -19.30 2.71 25.21
N ILE A 345 -18.64 1.65 24.71
CA ILE A 345 -19.29 0.37 24.40
C ILE A 345 -19.93 -0.23 25.66
N SER A 346 -19.23 -0.17 26.79
CA SER A 346 -19.74 -0.69 28.07
C SER A 346 -20.93 0.12 28.57
N TYR A 347 -20.89 1.45 28.48
CA TYR A 347 -22.00 2.34 28.82
C TYR A 347 -23.25 2.02 27.99
N VAL A 348 -23.09 1.89 26.67
CA VAL A 348 -24.20 1.59 25.76
C VAL A 348 -24.75 0.19 25.99
N SER A 349 -23.89 -0.81 26.12
CA SER A 349 -24.30 -2.21 26.36
C SER A 349 -25.08 -2.35 27.67
N ALA A 350 -24.60 -1.75 28.76
CA ALA A 350 -25.30 -1.75 30.04
C ALA A 350 -26.60 -0.93 29.99
N GLY A 351 -26.60 0.20 29.27
CA GLY A 351 -27.80 1.02 29.06
C GLY A 351 -28.90 0.29 28.29
N VAL A 352 -28.55 -0.39 27.19
CA VAL A 352 -29.47 -1.22 26.40
C VAL A 352 -29.99 -2.38 27.24
N SER A 353 -29.12 -3.07 27.97
CA SER A 353 -29.53 -4.17 28.86
C SER A 353 -30.50 -3.70 29.95
N GLY A 354 -30.20 -2.54 30.56
CA GLY A 354 -31.08 -1.90 31.54
C GLY A 354 -32.43 -1.49 30.96
N LEU A 355 -32.42 -0.97 29.73
CA LEU A 355 -33.64 -0.59 29.01
C LEU A 355 -34.50 -1.82 28.69
N LEU A 356 -33.91 -2.93 28.25
CA LEU A 356 -34.65 -4.15 27.90
C LEU A 356 -35.25 -4.86 29.12
N ILE A 357 -34.48 -5.01 30.20
CA ILE A 357 -34.90 -5.79 31.38
C ILE A 357 -35.74 -4.94 32.33
N TYR A 358 -35.30 -3.70 32.60
CA TYR A 358 -35.87 -2.85 33.65
C TYR A 358 -36.59 -1.62 33.12
N LYS A 359 -36.67 -1.44 31.79
CA LYS A 359 -37.25 -0.26 31.13
C LYS A 359 -36.62 1.05 31.59
N LYS A 360 -35.36 1.02 32.04
CA LYS A 360 -34.61 2.18 32.54
C LYS A 360 -33.20 2.21 31.95
N TRP A 361 -32.86 3.31 31.26
CA TRP A 361 -31.50 3.53 30.76
C TRP A 361 -30.55 4.08 31.84
N ARG A 362 -30.98 5.17 32.50
CA ARG A 362 -30.18 5.90 33.50
C ARG A 362 -30.01 5.03 34.76
N GLY A 363 -28.80 4.95 35.29
CA GLY A 363 -28.40 4.03 36.37
C GLY A 363 -27.70 2.77 35.86
N PHE A 364 -28.31 2.07 34.89
CA PHE A 364 -27.70 0.90 34.26
C PHE A 364 -26.60 1.27 33.26
N ALA A 365 -26.78 2.33 32.47
CA ALA A 365 -25.70 2.78 31.59
C ALA A 365 -24.44 3.19 32.36
N THR A 366 -24.60 3.84 33.53
CA THR A 366 -23.48 4.21 34.41
C THR A 366 -22.77 3.01 35.04
N LEU A 367 -23.48 1.89 35.27
CA LEU A 367 -22.86 0.62 35.66
C LEU A 367 -21.84 0.15 34.62
N GLY A 368 -22.10 0.39 33.33
CA GLY A 368 -21.19 0.05 32.25
C GLY A 368 -19.80 0.69 32.39
N PHE A 369 -19.70 1.90 32.97
CA PHE A 369 -18.40 2.53 33.20
C PHE A 369 -17.52 1.77 34.21
N PHE A 370 -18.11 0.98 35.10
CA PHE A 370 -17.33 0.20 36.07
C PHE A 370 -16.45 -0.87 35.41
N ASN A 371 -16.76 -1.28 34.17
CA ASN A 371 -15.89 -2.17 33.40
C ASN A 371 -14.49 -1.59 33.16
N ILE A 372 -14.30 -0.27 33.21
CA ILE A 372 -12.97 0.35 33.11
C ILE A 372 -12.10 -0.03 34.32
N PHE A 373 -12.68 -0.13 35.51
CA PHE A 373 -11.95 -0.53 36.72
C PHE A 373 -11.45 -1.96 36.61
N THR A 374 -12.17 -2.84 35.90
CA THR A 374 -11.69 -4.19 35.59
C THR A 374 -10.36 -4.15 34.85
N ILE A 375 -10.21 -3.28 33.84
CA ILE A 375 -8.95 -3.13 33.11
C ILE A 375 -7.84 -2.62 34.00
N LEU A 376 -8.12 -1.56 34.77
CA LEU A 376 -7.13 -0.99 35.69
C LEU A 376 -6.68 -2.04 36.70
N ALA A 377 -7.60 -2.85 37.21
CA ALA A 377 -7.30 -3.94 38.14
C ALA A 377 -6.49 -5.07 37.48
N VAL A 378 -6.79 -5.47 36.24
CA VAL A 378 -5.97 -6.45 35.49
C VAL A 378 -4.57 -5.88 35.25
N GLY A 379 -4.46 -4.64 34.78
CA GLY A 379 -3.19 -3.97 34.53
C GLY A 379 -2.35 -3.83 35.80
N ALA A 380 -2.97 -3.48 36.92
CA ALA A 380 -2.32 -3.43 38.23
C ALA A 380 -1.87 -4.83 38.68
N ALA A 381 -2.70 -5.86 38.53
CA ALA A 381 -2.34 -7.24 38.87
C ALA A 381 -1.17 -7.76 38.02
N MET A 382 -1.11 -7.39 36.74
CA MET A 382 0.00 -7.73 35.84
C MET A 382 1.29 -6.97 36.21
N ASN A 383 1.22 -5.69 36.55
CA ASN A 383 2.38 -4.89 36.95
C ASN A 383 2.90 -5.23 38.36
N TYR A 384 2.02 -5.64 39.28
CA TYR A 384 2.39 -5.96 40.66
C TYR A 384 3.26 -7.22 40.78
N ARG A 385 3.21 -8.13 39.79
CA ARG A 385 4.07 -9.31 39.72
C ARG A 385 4.97 -9.27 38.48
N LYS A 386 5.96 -8.36 38.51
CA LYS A 386 6.91 -8.08 37.41
C LYS A 386 7.76 -9.26 36.92
N THR A 387 7.78 -10.43 37.57
CA THR A 387 8.71 -11.52 37.22
C THR A 387 8.13 -12.94 37.12
N ASP A 388 6.95 -13.27 37.66
CA ASP A 388 6.43 -14.66 37.61
C ASP A 388 5.14 -14.85 36.81
N VAL A 389 4.25 -13.86 36.80
CA VAL A 389 2.89 -14.07 36.23
C VAL A 389 2.92 -14.14 34.71
N THR A 390 3.72 -13.30 34.06
CA THR A 390 3.87 -13.32 32.61
C THR A 390 4.45 -14.66 32.12
N ASP A 391 5.36 -15.26 32.87
CA ASP A 391 5.98 -16.54 32.49
C ASP A 391 5.09 -17.74 32.83
N VAL A 392 4.35 -17.69 33.93
CA VAL A 392 3.30 -18.67 34.25
C VAL A 392 2.15 -18.62 33.23
N ILE A 393 1.74 -17.42 32.80
CA ILE A 393 0.70 -17.24 31.77
C ILE A 393 1.19 -17.74 30.41
N LYS A 394 2.46 -17.49 30.05
CA LYS A 394 3.05 -17.99 28.81
C LYS A 394 3.26 -19.51 28.82
N SER A 395 3.70 -20.08 29.94
CA SER A 395 4.04 -21.50 30.04
C SER A 395 2.82 -22.41 30.24
N ASN A 396 1.75 -21.93 30.88
CA ASN A 396 0.58 -22.75 31.18
C ASN A 396 -0.75 -22.03 30.89
N LYS A 397 -1.22 -22.21 29.66
CA LYS A 397 -2.49 -21.65 29.15
C LYS A 397 -3.69 -21.97 30.04
N TRP A 398 -3.71 -23.12 30.72
CA TRP A 398 -4.82 -23.53 31.58
C TRP A 398 -4.86 -22.74 32.88
N LYS A 399 -3.72 -22.54 33.54
CA LYS A 399 -3.61 -21.70 34.75
C LYS A 399 -3.99 -20.24 34.47
N ALA A 400 -3.59 -19.71 33.30
CA ALA A 400 -3.99 -18.38 32.85
C ALA A 400 -5.51 -18.24 32.72
N ARG A 401 -6.19 -19.24 32.16
CA ARG A 401 -7.66 -19.25 32.02
C ARG A 401 -8.36 -19.26 33.38
N ILE A 402 -7.90 -20.08 34.33
CA ILE A 402 -8.48 -20.13 35.68
C ILE A 402 -8.29 -18.79 36.39
N PHE A 403 -7.08 -18.23 36.33
CA PHE A 403 -6.80 -16.93 36.92
C PHE A 403 -7.74 -15.86 36.36
N LEU A 404 -7.85 -15.76 35.03
CA LEU A 404 -8.73 -14.79 34.38
C LEU A 404 -10.21 -14.99 34.76
N ALA A 405 -10.68 -16.24 34.83
CA ALA A 405 -12.06 -16.55 35.22
C ALA A 405 -12.35 -16.14 36.68
N VAL A 406 -11.48 -16.53 37.63
CA VAL A 406 -11.64 -16.18 39.05
C VAL A 406 -11.56 -14.66 39.24
N PHE A 407 -10.60 -14.01 38.59
CA PHE A 407 -10.44 -12.56 38.64
C PHE A 407 -11.68 -11.84 38.10
N SER A 408 -12.24 -12.33 36.99
CA SER A 408 -13.45 -11.80 36.36
C SER A 408 -14.65 -11.82 37.30
N VAL A 409 -14.87 -12.97 37.97
CA VAL A 409 -15.96 -13.13 38.96
C VAL A 409 -15.75 -12.17 40.14
N LEU A 410 -14.52 -12.08 40.65
CA LEU A 410 -14.20 -11.23 41.79
C LEU A 410 -14.44 -9.75 41.49
N VAL A 411 -14.00 -9.27 40.33
CA VAL A 411 -14.26 -7.87 39.92
C VAL A 411 -15.74 -7.62 39.70
N ALA A 412 -16.50 -8.56 39.13
CA ALA A 412 -17.94 -8.42 38.97
C ALA A 412 -18.64 -8.27 40.33
N LEU A 413 -18.27 -9.08 41.33
CA LEU A 413 -18.80 -8.99 42.69
C LEU A 413 -18.47 -7.65 43.37
N ILE A 414 -17.22 -7.18 43.25
CA ILE A 414 -16.80 -5.87 43.79
C ILE A 414 -17.59 -4.74 43.12
N SER A 415 -17.77 -4.80 41.80
CA SER A 415 -18.53 -3.81 41.05
C SER A 415 -19.99 -3.76 41.48
N LEU A 416 -20.60 -4.94 41.70
CA LEU A 416 -21.98 -5.05 42.19
C LEU A 416 -22.12 -4.49 43.61
N ALA A 417 -21.17 -4.78 44.49
CA ALA A 417 -21.15 -4.26 45.86
C ALA A 417 -20.99 -2.73 45.89
N ALA A 418 -20.05 -2.18 45.10
CA ALA A 418 -19.86 -0.74 44.97
C ALA A 418 -21.12 -0.04 44.45
N PHE A 419 -21.78 -0.62 43.45
CA PHE A 419 -23.05 -0.11 42.94
C PHE A 419 -24.14 -0.12 44.02
N ALA A 420 -24.30 -1.23 44.75
CA ALA A 420 -25.29 -1.34 45.82
C ALA A 420 -25.04 -0.34 46.96
N MET A 421 -23.78 -0.01 47.26
CA MET A 421 -23.44 1.04 48.22
C MET A 421 -23.78 2.44 47.69
N LEU A 422 -23.50 2.73 46.42
CA LEU A 422 -23.78 4.02 45.80
C LEU A 422 -25.29 4.28 45.64
N THR A 423 -26.09 3.26 45.35
CA THR A 423 -27.54 3.41 45.19
C THR A 423 -28.30 3.54 46.51
N LYS A 424 -27.75 3.04 47.63
CA LYS A 424 -28.34 3.26 48.96
C LYS A 424 -28.19 4.70 49.48
N SER A 425 -27.36 5.51 48.82
CA SER A 425 -27.08 6.90 49.20
C SER A 425 -27.96 7.92 48.46
N PHE A 426 -28.84 7.45 47.56
CA PHE A 426 -29.87 8.22 46.85
C PHE A 426 -31.24 7.67 47.19
#